data_AF-A0A414C9W6-F1
#
_entry.id   AF-A0A414C9W6-F1
#
_cell.length_a   1.000
_cell.length_b   1.000
_cell.length_c   1.000
_cell.angle_alpha   90.00
_cell.angle_beta   90.00
_cell.angle_gamma   90.00
#
_symmetry.space_group_name_H-M   'P 1'
#
loop_
_entity.id
_entity.type
_entity.pdbx_description
1 polymer ?
#
loop_
_entity_poly.entity_id
_entity_poly.type
_entity_poly.pdbx_seq_one_letter_code
_entity_poly.pdbx_strand_id
1 'polypeptide(L)'
;MGSKKRAAWSKAKSEFLSAATGGDMSDLFAREDERRDALDAERDEAWRYKSCERKNRYDTRAEAEAVMADCENRGRRGLACYKCEYCGGWHLTSHPWK
;
A
#
# COMPACT_ATOMS: atom_id res chain seq x y z
N MET A 1 -45.39 20.45 38.03
CA MET A 1 -45.33 19.14 37.34
C MET A 1 -44.35 19.23 36.17
N GLY A 2 -43.15 18.66 36.31
CA GLY A 2 -42.10 18.73 35.29
C GLY A 2 -42.40 17.86 34.07
N SER A 3 -42.09 18.36 32.87
CA SER A 3 -42.41 17.70 31.61
C SER A 3 -41.68 16.35 31.47
N LYS A 4 -42.46 15.25 31.49
CA LYS A 4 -42.01 13.85 31.31
C LYS A 4 -41.16 13.64 30.05
N LYS A 5 -41.31 14.52 29.04
CA LYS A 5 -40.58 14.47 27.77
C LYS A 5 -39.08 14.75 27.92
N ARG A 6 -38.67 15.64 28.85
CA ARG A 6 -37.25 15.97 29.06
C ARG A 6 -36.51 14.83 29.77
N ALA A 7 -37.19 14.14 30.69
CA ALA A 7 -36.63 12.97 31.38
C ALA A 7 -36.40 11.79 30.43
N ALA A 8 -37.37 11.51 29.54
CA ALA A 8 -37.23 10.48 28.51
C ALA A 8 -36.09 10.78 27.54
N TRP A 9 -35.97 12.04 27.09
CA TRP A 9 -34.87 12.45 26.22
C TRP A 9 -33.50 12.38 26.92
N SER A 10 -33.43 12.77 28.19
CA SER A 10 -32.19 12.66 28.98
C SER A 10 -31.75 11.22 29.15
N LYS A 11 -32.70 10.30 29.40
CA LYS A 11 -32.43 8.87 29.53
C LYS A 11 -31.95 8.24 28.22
N ALA A 12 -32.65 8.52 27.12
CA ALA A 12 -32.25 8.06 25.78
C ALA A 12 -30.86 8.59 25.38
N LYS A 13 -30.57 9.85 25.70
CA LYS A 13 -29.24 10.45 25.45
C LYS A 13 -28.16 9.80 26.32
N SER A 14 -28.43 9.51 27.60
CA SER A 14 -27.45 8.84 28.46
C SER A 14 -27.23 7.39 28.07
N GLU A 15 -28.25 6.67 27.60
CA GLU A 15 -28.11 5.30 27.10
C GLU A 15 -27.30 5.27 25.80
N PHE A 16 -27.55 6.21 24.87
CA PHE A 16 -26.75 6.35 23.66
C PHE A 16 -25.30 6.69 23.98
N LEU A 17 -25.06 7.64 24.88
CA LEU A 17 -23.69 8.00 25.28
C LEU A 17 -23.02 6.82 25.99
N SER A 18 -23.70 6.13 26.91
CA SER A 18 -23.16 4.94 27.56
C SER A 18 -22.88 3.79 26.59
N ALA A 19 -23.64 3.65 25.50
CA ALA A 19 -23.35 2.68 24.45
C ALA A 19 -22.20 3.12 23.54
N ALA A 20 -22.11 4.42 23.24
CA ALA A 20 -21.06 5.01 22.41
C ALA A 20 -19.72 5.17 23.14
N THR A 21 -19.73 5.27 24.48
CA THR A 21 -18.54 5.43 25.32
C THR A 21 -18.29 4.27 26.28
N GLY A 22 -19.17 3.26 26.32
CA GLY A 22 -19.08 2.12 27.24
C GLY A 22 -18.78 0.78 26.57
N GLY A 23 -18.66 0.75 25.24
CA GLY A 23 -17.86 -0.27 24.55
C GLY A 23 -16.43 0.25 24.39
N ASP A 24 -15.45 -0.63 24.47
CA ASP A 24 -14.05 -0.27 24.26
C ASP A 24 -13.81 0.12 22.79
N MET A 25 -14.08 1.38 22.46
CA MET A 25 -13.84 1.91 21.12
C MET A 25 -12.35 1.79 20.74
N SER A 26 -11.45 1.66 21.72
CA SER A 26 -10.03 1.41 21.46
C SER A 26 -9.78 0.01 20.90
N ASP A 27 -10.55 -1.01 21.30
CA ASP A 27 -10.53 -2.36 20.70
C ASP A 27 -10.94 -2.33 19.22
N LEU A 28 -11.97 -1.54 18.89
CA LEU A 28 -12.40 -1.36 17.49
C LEU A 28 -11.30 -0.70 16.64
N PHE A 29 -10.66 0.36 17.15
CA PHE A 29 -9.57 1.03 16.43
C PHE A 29 -8.32 0.15 16.34
N ALA A 30 -7.98 -0.60 17.39
CA ALA A 30 -6.86 -1.53 17.38
C ALA A 30 -7.03 -2.62 16.33
N ARG A 31 -8.21 -3.25 16.25
CA ARG A 31 -8.53 -4.24 15.22
C ARG A 31 -8.47 -3.67 13.80
N GLU A 32 -8.88 -2.41 13.64
CA GLU A 32 -8.82 -1.71 12.36
C GLU A 32 -7.37 -1.36 11.97
N ASP A 33 -6.53 -0.97 12.93
CA ASP A 33 -5.10 -0.73 12.70
C ASP A 33 -4.38 -2.04 12.32
N GLU A 34 -4.63 -3.15 13.03
CA GLU A 34 -4.12 -4.48 12.64
C GLU A 34 -4.51 -4.87 11.21
N ARG A 35 -5.76 -4.59 10.83
CA ARG A 35 -6.25 -4.83 9.46
C ARG A 35 -5.50 -3.99 8.43
N ARG A 36 -5.19 -2.73 8.75
CA ARG A 36 -4.42 -1.84 7.87
C ARG A 36 -2.99 -2.31 7.73
N ASP A 37 -2.34 -2.68 8.83
CA ASP A 37 -0.98 -3.21 8.82
C ASP A 37 -0.88 -4.47 7.95
N ALA A 38 -1.88 -5.37 8.03
CA ALA A 38 -1.94 -6.53 7.17
C ALA A 38 -2.07 -6.17 5.67
N LEU A 39 -2.94 -5.22 5.32
CA LEU A 39 -3.07 -4.75 3.94
C LEU A 39 -1.83 -4.03 3.43
N ASP A 40 -1.15 -3.30 4.31
CA ASP A 40 0.08 -2.59 4.00
C ASP A 40 1.22 -3.59 3.73
N ALA A 41 1.30 -4.67 4.52
CA ALA A 41 2.23 -5.77 4.27
C ALA A 41 1.96 -6.46 2.93
N GLU A 42 0.70 -6.78 2.61
CA GLU A 42 0.31 -7.36 1.32
C GLU A 42 0.65 -6.43 0.14
N ARG A 43 0.40 -5.13 0.29
CA ARG A 43 0.75 -4.11 -0.72
C ARG A 43 2.25 -4.09 -0.95
N ASP A 44 3.04 -4.11 0.12
CA ASP A 44 4.50 -4.05 0.05
C ASP A 44 5.06 -5.30 -0.64
N GLU A 45 4.53 -6.49 -0.35
CA GLU A 45 4.86 -7.72 -1.08
C GLU A 45 4.48 -7.62 -2.57
N ALA A 46 3.29 -7.14 -2.89
CA ALA A 46 2.88 -6.95 -4.28
C ALA A 46 3.81 -5.95 -5.01
N TRP A 47 4.26 -4.91 -4.31
CA TRP A 47 5.22 -3.94 -4.84
C TRP A 47 6.59 -4.55 -5.08
N ARG A 48 7.07 -5.41 -4.16
CA ARG A 48 8.32 -6.17 -4.31
C ARG A 48 8.25 -7.11 -5.50
N TYR A 49 7.17 -7.88 -5.62
CA TYR A 49 6.98 -8.81 -6.74
C TYR A 49 7.00 -8.07 -8.09
N LYS A 50 6.26 -6.96 -8.20
CA LYS A 50 6.17 -6.15 -9.42
C LYS A 50 7.49 -5.46 -9.78
N SER A 51 8.21 -4.97 -8.79
CA SER A 51 9.40 -4.14 -8.98
C SER A 51 10.70 -4.93 -9.04
N CYS A 52 10.72 -6.17 -8.54
CA CYS A 52 11.92 -6.98 -8.44
C CYS A 52 11.69 -8.40 -8.95
N GLU A 53 10.91 -9.23 -8.25
CA GLU A 53 10.88 -10.69 -8.47
C GLU A 53 10.43 -11.10 -9.88
N ARG A 54 9.50 -10.37 -10.47
CA ARG A 54 9.03 -10.62 -11.85
C ARG A 54 10.03 -10.16 -12.92
N LYS A 55 11.03 -9.32 -12.58
CA LYS A 55 11.93 -8.67 -13.54
C LYS A 55 13.29 -9.37 -13.62
N ASN A 56 13.91 -9.31 -14.79
CA ASN A 56 15.29 -9.79 -14.97
C ASN A 56 16.26 -8.92 -14.17
N ARG A 57 17.06 -9.55 -13.32
CA ARG A 57 18.14 -8.93 -12.55
C ARG A 57 19.44 -8.95 -13.34
N TYR A 58 20.12 -7.82 -13.38
CA TYR A 58 21.49 -7.67 -13.89
C TYR A 58 22.40 -7.20 -12.76
N ASP A 59 23.65 -7.66 -12.73
CA ASP A 59 24.56 -7.39 -11.62
C ASP A 59 25.24 -6.02 -11.81
N THR A 60 25.53 -5.64 -13.06
CA THR A 60 26.11 -4.34 -13.37
C THR A 60 25.19 -3.46 -14.21
N ARG A 61 25.41 -2.14 -14.11
CA ARG A 61 24.72 -1.16 -14.95
C ARG A 61 25.03 -1.38 -16.43
N ALA A 62 26.29 -1.69 -16.74
CA ALA A 62 26.77 -1.92 -18.09
C ALA A 62 26.06 -3.11 -18.76
N GLU A 63 25.82 -4.20 -18.02
CA GLU A 63 25.02 -5.34 -18.51
C GLU A 63 23.58 -4.92 -18.82
N ALA A 64 22.94 -4.19 -17.92
CA ALA A 64 21.58 -3.70 -18.15
C ALA A 64 21.50 -2.78 -19.38
N GLU A 65 22.49 -1.90 -19.56
CA GLU A 65 22.61 -1.00 -20.73
C GLU A 65 22.87 -1.77 -22.03
N ALA A 66 23.70 -2.80 -22.02
CA ALA A 66 23.92 -3.66 -23.17
C ALA A 66 22.61 -4.38 -23.59
N VAL A 67 21.83 -4.85 -22.63
CA VAL A 67 20.52 -5.47 -22.91
C VAL A 67 19.50 -4.44 -23.42
N MET A 68 19.53 -3.20 -22.91
CA MET A 68 18.72 -2.12 -23.49
C MET A 68 19.08 -1.87 -24.95
N ALA A 69 20.36 -1.76 -25.27
CA ALA A 69 20.84 -1.54 -26.64
C ALA A 69 20.45 -2.70 -27.58
N ASP A 70 20.55 -3.96 -27.12
CA ASP A 70 20.08 -5.12 -27.89
C ASP A 70 18.56 -5.08 -28.11
N CYS A 71 17.78 -4.67 -27.12
CA CYS A 71 16.34 -4.50 -27.28
C CYS A 71 15.99 -3.40 -28.29
N GLU A 72 16.72 -2.28 -28.27
CA GLU A 72 16.56 -1.20 -29.24
C GLU A 72 16.91 -1.64 -30.66
N ASN A 73 17.98 -2.42 -30.82
CA ASN A 73 18.37 -3.00 -32.11
C ASN A 73 17.31 -3.98 -32.66
N ARG A 74 16.57 -4.65 -31.78
CA ARG A 74 15.40 -5.50 -32.14
C ARG A 74 14.11 -4.69 -32.36
N GLY A 75 14.17 -3.35 -32.31
CA GLY A 75 13.05 -2.46 -32.54
C GLY A 75 12.18 -2.15 -31.31
N ARG A 76 12.52 -2.65 -30.12
CA ARG A 76 11.87 -2.26 -28.86
C ARG A 76 12.54 -1.02 -28.26
N ARG A 77 11.86 0.12 -28.38
CA ARG A 77 12.33 1.41 -27.86
C ARG A 77 11.65 1.78 -26.54
N GLY A 78 12.22 2.76 -25.83
CA GLY A 78 11.66 3.30 -24.59
C GLY A 78 11.92 2.42 -23.36
N LEU A 79 13.05 1.71 -23.31
CA LEU A 79 13.48 1.01 -22.09
C LEU A 79 14.38 1.91 -21.26
N ALA A 80 14.23 1.85 -19.94
CA ALA A 80 15.07 2.56 -18.98
C ALA A 80 15.63 1.57 -17.95
N CYS A 81 16.90 1.76 -17.58
CA CYS A 81 17.53 1.02 -16.49
C CYS A 81 17.37 1.78 -15.17
N TYR A 82 17.17 1.05 -14.08
CA TYR A 82 17.18 1.58 -12.72
C TYR A 82 17.82 0.58 -11.77
N LYS A 83 18.37 1.09 -10.66
CA LYS A 83 18.89 0.26 -9.56
C LYS A 83 17.74 -0.10 -8.63
N CYS A 84 17.58 -1.38 -8.35
CA CYS A 84 16.54 -1.90 -7.47
C CYS A 84 16.96 -1.77 -6.00
N GLU A 85 16.08 -1.21 -5.16
CA GLU A 85 16.32 -1.09 -3.72
C GLU A 85 16.16 -2.42 -2.98
N TYR A 86 15.37 -3.35 -3.52
CA TYR A 86 15.11 -4.65 -2.88
C TYR A 86 16.25 -5.65 -3.07
N CYS A 87 16.78 -5.78 -4.28
CA CYS A 87 17.81 -6.78 -4.59
C CYS A 87 19.21 -6.18 -4.81
N GLY A 88 19.32 -4.85 -4.89
CA GLY A 88 20.56 -4.13 -5.16
C GLY A 88 21.07 -4.22 -6.61
N GLY A 89 20.44 -5.04 -7.45
CA GLY A 89 20.77 -5.21 -8.87
C GLY A 89 20.12 -4.16 -9.78
N TRP A 90 20.34 -4.30 -11.07
CA TRP A 90 19.78 -3.44 -12.11
C TRP A 90 18.61 -4.13 -12.81
N HIS A 91 17.56 -3.36 -13.08
CA HIS A 91 16.36 -3.83 -13.77
C HIS A 91 15.99 -2.90 -14.92
N LEU A 92 15.23 -3.45 -15.88
CA LEU A 92 14.67 -2.72 -16.99
C LEU A 92 13.19 -2.41 -16.77
N THR A 93 12.78 -1.23 -17.19
CA THR A 93 11.39 -0.81 -17.20
C THR A 93 11.05 -0.11 -18.51
N SER A 94 9.85 -0.34 -19.03
CA SER A 94 9.34 0.35 -20.21
C SER A 94 8.81 1.73 -19.82
N HIS A 95 9.35 2.78 -20.43
CA HIS A 95 8.78 4.12 -20.50
C HIS A 95 8.36 4.39 -21.96
N PRO A 96 7.13 4.01 -22.35
CA PRO A 96 6.68 4.15 -23.74
C PRO A 96 6.47 5.61 -24.19
N TRP A 97 6.63 6.59 -23.29
CA TRP A 97 6.37 8.02 -23.51
C TRP A 97 7.64 8.87 -23.69
N LYS A 98 8.82 8.24 -23.75
CA LYS A 98 10.09 8.88 -24.14
C LYS A 98 10.47 8.41 -25.53
#